data_AF-A0A967LVU4-F1
#
_entry.id   AF-A0A967LVU4-F1
#
_cell.length_a   1.000
_cell.length_b   1.000
_cell.length_c   1.000
_cell.angle_alpha   90.00
_cell.angle_beta   90.00
_cell.angle_gamma   90.00
#
_symmetry.space_group_name_H-M   'P 1'
#
loop_
_entity.id
_entity.type
_entity.pdbx_description
1 polymer ?
#
loop_
_entity_poly.entity_id
_entity_poly.type
_entity_poly.pdbx_seq_one_letter_code
_entity_poly.pdbx_strand_id
1 'polypeptide(L)'
;MSNTLSAVIFGPMRLPFLILTPACVMLGAATAAWSGAEIDLHYLALAFVGAVASHISVNALNEYHDFTSGLDFNTQPTPFSGGSGTLPKNPDKAHVALITGLISLVVIVIVGIYFLSVRGLWLLPVGLLGIVTIVAYTKWITKNP
;
A
#
# COMPACT_ATOMS: atom_id res chain seq x y z
N MET A 1 -27.07 -5.52 -0.68
CA MET A 1 -26.34 -4.37 -1.28
C MET A 1 -25.14 -3.91 -0.46
N SER A 2 -25.15 -3.90 0.89
CA SER A 2 -23.96 -3.49 1.67
C SER A 2 -22.74 -4.42 1.50
N ASN A 3 -22.94 -5.72 1.32
CA ASN A 3 -21.85 -6.69 1.13
C ASN A 3 -21.03 -6.47 -0.16
N THR A 4 -21.64 -5.94 -1.22
CA THR A 4 -20.95 -5.74 -2.51
C THR A 4 -20.04 -4.51 -2.46
N LEU A 5 -20.50 -3.42 -1.84
CA LEU A 5 -19.73 -2.18 -1.76
C LEU A 5 -18.50 -2.36 -0.87
N SER A 6 -18.65 -2.99 0.29
CA SER A 6 -17.53 -3.30 1.18
C SER A 6 -16.50 -4.20 0.50
N ALA A 7 -16.93 -5.23 -0.24
CA ALA A 7 -16.02 -6.09 -0.98
C ALA A 7 -15.24 -5.32 -2.07
N VAL A 8 -15.91 -4.41 -2.77
CA VAL A 8 -15.30 -3.57 -3.82
C VAL A 8 -14.25 -2.60 -3.28
N ILE A 9 -14.45 -2.08 -2.07
CA ILE A 9 -13.51 -1.14 -1.44
C ILE A 9 -12.37 -1.89 -0.75
N PHE A 10 -12.68 -2.89 0.07
CA PHE A 10 -11.69 -3.57 0.90
C PHE A 10 -10.93 -4.68 0.17
N GLY A 11 -11.50 -5.25 -0.89
CA GLY A 11 -10.88 -6.27 -1.71
C GLY A 11 -9.53 -5.82 -2.29
N PRO A 12 -9.47 -4.70 -3.03
CA PRO A 12 -8.23 -4.16 -3.59
C PRO A 12 -7.18 -3.79 -2.54
N MET A 13 -7.57 -3.48 -1.30
CA MET A 13 -6.63 -3.22 -0.21
C MET A 13 -5.87 -4.48 0.22
N ARG A 14 -6.44 -5.67 -0.04
CA ARG A 14 -5.96 -6.98 0.41
C ARG A 14 -5.68 -7.04 1.93
N LEU A 15 -6.72 -6.75 2.72
CA LEU A 15 -6.70 -6.69 4.19
C LEU A 15 -5.90 -7.80 4.91
N PRO A 16 -5.94 -9.09 4.49
CA PRO A 16 -5.16 -10.12 5.16
C PRO A 16 -3.64 -9.85 5.18
N PHE A 17 -3.10 -9.18 4.17
CA PHE A 17 -1.67 -8.86 4.10
C PHE A 17 -1.31 -7.60 4.88
N LEU A 18 -2.29 -6.74 5.20
CA LEU A 18 -2.01 -5.49 5.90
C LEU A 18 -1.38 -5.70 7.28
N ILE A 19 -1.55 -6.87 7.91
CA ILE A 19 -0.95 -7.18 9.23
C ILE A 19 0.59 -7.09 9.24
N LEU A 20 1.23 -7.30 8.08
CA LEU A 20 2.67 -7.14 7.96
C LEU A 20 3.11 -5.70 8.26
N THR A 21 2.31 -4.71 7.88
CA THR A 21 2.65 -3.30 8.06
C THR A 21 2.73 -2.88 9.52
N PRO A 22 1.71 -3.12 10.38
CA PRO A 22 1.84 -2.93 11.82
C PRO A 22 3.02 -3.67 12.42
N ALA A 23 3.28 -4.91 12.01
CA ALA A 23 4.43 -5.66 12.52
C ALA A 23 5.76 -4.96 12.21
N CYS A 24 5.96 -4.48 10.97
CA CYS A 24 7.16 -3.74 10.58
C CYS A 24 7.30 -2.39 11.31
N VAL A 25 6.21 -1.63 11.46
CA VAL A 25 6.24 -0.33 12.16
C VAL A 25 6.53 -0.53 13.64
N MET A 26 5.90 -1.51 14.29
CA MET A 26 6.14 -1.81 15.70
C MET A 26 7.56 -2.34 15.93
N LEU A 27 8.11 -3.13 14.99
CA LEU A 27 9.51 -3.53 15.04
C LEU A 27 10.44 -2.30 15.00
N GLY A 28 10.21 -1.36 14.07
CA GLY A 28 10.99 -0.12 14.00
C GLY A 28 10.89 0.72 15.28
N ALA A 29 9.69 0.84 15.85
CA ALA A 29 9.47 1.53 17.11
C ALA A 29 10.20 0.84 18.29
N ALA A 30 10.16 -0.49 18.33
CA ALA A 30 10.87 -1.28 19.34
C ALA A 30 12.39 -1.13 19.21
N THR A 31 12.93 -1.13 17.99
CA THR A 31 14.36 -0.88 17.75
C THR A 31 14.76 0.52 18.21
N ALA A 32 13.98 1.55 17.88
CA ALA A 32 14.24 2.91 18.31
C ALA A 32 14.22 3.03 19.84
N ALA A 33 13.23 2.44 20.51
CA ALA A 33 13.15 2.40 21.96
C ALA A 33 14.34 1.65 22.58
N TRP A 34 14.74 0.52 22.00
CA TRP A 34 15.91 -0.26 22.45
C TRP A 34 17.22 0.51 22.30
N SER A 35 17.34 1.37 21.29
CA SER A 35 18.49 2.27 21.10
C SER A 35 18.48 3.50 22.04
N GLY A 36 17.51 3.60 22.95
CA GLY A 36 17.39 4.71 23.90
C GLY A 36 16.77 5.98 23.29
N ALA A 37 16.15 5.89 22.11
CA ALA A 37 15.43 7.02 21.53
C ALA A 37 14.08 7.22 22.24
N GLU A 38 13.71 8.47 22.47
CA GLU A 38 12.36 8.81 22.91
C GLU A 38 11.35 8.62 21.77
N ILE A 39 10.29 7.87 22.04
CA ILE A 39 9.22 7.64 21.07
C ILE A 39 8.18 8.73 21.20
N ASP A 40 8.19 9.65 20.24
CA ASP A 40 7.10 10.59 20.04
C ASP A 40 5.90 9.87 19.40
N LEU A 41 4.79 9.81 20.13
CA LEU A 41 3.58 9.11 19.71
C LEU A 41 2.93 9.75 18.47
N HIS A 42 3.06 11.07 18.28
CA HIS A 42 2.54 11.76 17.11
C HIS A 42 3.31 11.34 15.85
N TYR A 43 4.65 11.31 15.92
CA TYR A 43 5.45 10.81 14.80
C TYR A 43 5.21 9.33 14.54
N LEU A 44 5.11 8.50 15.57
CA LEU A 44 4.79 7.08 15.41
C LEU A 44 3.43 6.88 14.72
N ALA A 45 2.40 7.63 15.13
CA ALA A 45 1.07 7.55 14.53
C ALA A 45 1.08 7.98 13.06
N LEU A 46 1.76 9.07 12.71
CA LEU A 46 1.88 9.51 11.32
C LEU A 46 2.66 8.51 10.46
N ALA A 47 3.76 7.97 10.98
CA ALA A 47 4.53 6.93 10.30
C ALA A 47 3.70 5.67 10.08
N PHE A 48 2.89 5.27 11.07
CA PHE A 48 1.97 4.15 10.96
C PHE A 48 0.90 4.39 9.87
N VAL A 49 0.26 5.56 9.86
CA VAL A 49 -0.72 5.94 8.82
C VAL A 49 -0.07 5.92 7.43
N GLY A 50 1.12 6.51 7.28
CA GLY A 50 1.86 6.51 6.03
C GLY A 50 2.22 5.09 5.56
N ALA A 51 2.64 4.22 6.47
CA ALA A 51 2.99 2.83 6.17
C ALA A 51 1.77 2.02 5.72
N VAL A 52 0.62 2.17 6.41
CA VAL A 52 -0.63 1.50 6.03
C VAL A 52 -1.12 2.02 4.68
N ALA A 53 -1.07 3.33 4.45
CA ALA A 53 -1.42 3.92 3.16
C ALA A 53 -0.50 3.41 2.03
N SER A 54 0.80 3.23 2.30
CA SER A 54 1.76 2.63 1.35
C SER A 54 1.37 1.22 0.93
N HIS A 55 1.05 0.36 1.90
CA HIS A 55 0.63 -1.00 1.61
C HIS A 55 -0.70 -1.04 0.84
N ILE A 56 -1.67 -0.21 1.24
CA ILE A 56 -2.95 -0.11 0.51
C ILE A 56 -2.71 0.37 -0.93
N SER A 57 -1.85 1.37 -1.12
CA SER A 57 -1.57 1.94 -2.43
C SER A 57 -1.00 0.91 -3.38
N VAL A 58 0.07 0.20 -2.97
CA VAL A 58 0.69 -0.83 -3.83
C VAL A 58 -0.29 -1.97 -4.11
N ASN A 59 -1.07 -2.43 -3.13
CA ASN A 59 -2.03 -3.51 -3.33
C ASN A 59 -3.14 -3.12 -4.32
N ALA A 60 -3.74 -1.95 -4.14
CA ALA A 60 -4.87 -1.51 -4.96
C ALA A 60 -4.45 -1.14 -6.40
N LEU A 61 -3.29 -0.51 -6.57
CA LEU A 61 -2.72 -0.24 -7.90
C LEU A 61 -2.31 -1.55 -8.58
N ASN A 62 -1.79 -2.53 -7.84
CA ASN A 62 -1.46 -3.84 -8.37
C ASN A 62 -2.71 -4.56 -8.87
N GLU A 63 -3.76 -4.63 -8.06
CA GLU A 63 -5.03 -5.25 -8.45
C GLU A 63 -5.62 -4.59 -9.71
N TYR A 64 -5.59 -3.26 -9.80
CA TYR A 64 -6.05 -2.54 -10.99
C TYR A 64 -5.24 -2.90 -12.24
N HIS A 65 -3.92 -2.93 -12.15
CA HIS A 65 -3.04 -3.23 -13.27
C HIS A 65 -3.12 -4.71 -13.70
N ASP A 66 -3.19 -5.64 -12.76
CA ASP A 66 -3.30 -7.07 -13.06
C ASP A 66 -4.63 -7.37 -13.76
N PHE A 67 -5.73 -6.78 -13.28
CA PHE A 67 -7.04 -6.85 -13.93
C PHE A 67 -7.03 -6.25 -15.35
N THR A 68 -6.51 -5.02 -15.51
CA THR A 68 -6.51 -4.34 -16.83
C THR A 68 -5.55 -4.98 -17.84
N SER A 69 -4.50 -5.67 -17.37
CA SER A 69 -3.61 -6.45 -18.23
C SER A 69 -4.19 -7.82 -18.64
N GLY A 70 -5.29 -8.24 -18.00
CA GLY A 70 -5.90 -9.54 -18.21
C GLY A 70 -5.23 -10.69 -17.46
N LEU A 71 -4.23 -10.42 -16.61
CA LEU A 71 -3.48 -11.42 -15.85
C LEU A 71 -4.40 -12.20 -14.89
N ASP A 72 -5.32 -11.50 -14.24
CA ASP A 72 -6.26 -12.10 -13.28
C ASP A 72 -7.16 -13.17 -13.90
N PHE A 73 -7.43 -13.09 -15.21
CA PHE A 73 -8.27 -14.08 -15.91
C PHE A 73 -7.49 -15.34 -16.32
N ASN A 74 -6.16 -15.29 -16.29
CA ASN A 74 -5.28 -16.38 -16.70
C ASN A 74 -4.54 -17.02 -15.51
N THR A 75 -4.84 -16.59 -14.29
CA THR A 75 -4.17 -17.06 -13.07
C THR A 75 -5.07 -18.06 -12.32
N GLN A 76 -4.51 -19.18 -11.90
CA GLN A 76 -5.16 -20.08 -10.95
C GLN A 76 -4.93 -19.54 -9.52
N PRO A 77 -5.98 -19.08 -8.82
CA PRO A 77 -5.82 -18.41 -7.54
C PRO A 77 -5.32 -19.37 -6.45
N THR A 78 -4.47 -18.85 -5.58
CA THR A 78 -4.04 -19.51 -4.33
C THR A 78 -4.41 -18.59 -3.15
N PRO A 79 -4.24 -19.01 -1.88
CA PRO A 79 -4.43 -18.11 -0.75
C PRO A 79 -3.54 -16.85 -0.79
N PHE A 80 -2.46 -16.85 -1.58
CA PHE A 80 -1.47 -15.79 -1.64
C PHE A 80 -1.41 -15.06 -3.01
N SER A 81 -1.91 -15.68 -4.09
CA SER A 81 -1.80 -15.17 -5.47
C SER A 81 -3.12 -15.23 -6.25
N GLY A 82 -3.23 -14.49 -7.36
CA GLY A 82 -4.44 -14.43 -8.19
C GLY A 82 -5.42 -13.31 -7.80
N GLY A 83 -4.92 -12.21 -7.23
CA GLY A 83 -5.73 -11.07 -6.83
C GLY A 83 -6.67 -11.35 -5.65
N SER A 84 -7.52 -10.37 -5.33
CA SER A 84 -8.64 -10.53 -4.39
C SER A 84 -9.86 -11.22 -5.03
N GLY A 85 -9.86 -11.36 -6.36
CA GLY A 85 -11.00 -11.81 -7.15
C GLY A 85 -12.14 -10.79 -7.23
N THR A 86 -11.94 -9.58 -6.71
CA THR A 86 -12.97 -8.53 -6.65
C THR A 86 -13.26 -7.95 -8.02
N LEU A 87 -12.22 -7.61 -8.80
CA LEU A 87 -12.36 -6.99 -10.11
C LEU A 87 -12.86 -7.96 -11.19
N PRO A 88 -12.41 -9.23 -11.27
CA PRO A 88 -13.03 -10.22 -12.15
C PRO A 88 -14.53 -10.41 -11.90
N LYS A 89 -15.00 -10.30 -10.64
CA LYS A 89 -16.42 -10.40 -10.26
C LYS A 89 -17.20 -9.10 -10.47
N ASN A 90 -16.53 -7.94 -10.43
CA ASN A 90 -17.14 -6.62 -10.61
C ASN A 90 -16.29 -5.75 -11.56
N PRO A 91 -16.21 -6.10 -12.86
CA PRO A 91 -15.34 -5.42 -13.83
C PRO A 91 -15.58 -3.90 -13.92
N ASP A 92 -16.82 -3.47 -13.77
CA ASP A 92 -17.23 -2.06 -13.80
C ASP A 92 -16.62 -1.24 -12.65
N LYS A 93 -16.06 -1.88 -11.62
CA LYS A 93 -15.49 -1.26 -10.43
C LYS A 93 -13.97 -1.11 -10.45
N ALA A 94 -13.29 -1.39 -11.56
CA ALA A 94 -11.84 -1.20 -11.67
C ALA A 94 -11.38 0.23 -11.28
N HIS A 95 -12.19 1.25 -11.58
CA HIS A 95 -11.93 2.62 -11.18
C HIS A 95 -11.84 2.82 -9.65
N VAL A 96 -12.55 2.03 -8.86
CA VAL A 96 -12.52 2.12 -7.39
C VAL A 96 -11.16 1.66 -6.86
N ALA A 97 -10.60 0.59 -7.42
CA ALA A 97 -9.25 0.12 -7.07
C ALA A 97 -8.20 1.19 -7.42
N LEU A 98 -8.28 1.78 -8.62
CA LEU A 98 -7.39 2.87 -9.03
C LEU A 98 -7.49 4.09 -8.10
N ILE A 99 -8.71 4.57 -7.82
CA ILE A 99 -8.94 5.72 -6.93
C ILE A 99 -8.42 5.42 -5.52
N THR A 100 -8.66 4.21 -5.00
CA THR A 100 -8.15 3.78 -3.69
C THR A 100 -6.62 3.85 -3.66
N GLY A 101 -5.97 3.30 -4.68
CA GLY A 101 -4.53 3.32 -4.81
C GLY A 101 -3.94 4.74 -4.87
N LEU A 102 -4.58 5.63 -5.64
CA LEU A 102 -4.14 7.02 -5.81
C LEU A 102 -4.39 7.88 -4.57
N ILE A 103 -5.55 7.74 -3.90
CA ILE A 103 -5.82 8.46 -2.66
C ILE A 103 -4.83 8.05 -1.58
N SER A 104 -4.58 6.74 -1.42
CA SER A 104 -3.57 6.26 -0.49
C SER A 104 -2.16 6.76 -0.86
N LEU A 105 -1.82 6.84 -2.14
CA LEU A 105 -0.56 7.43 -2.60
C LEU A 105 -0.42 8.90 -2.16
N VAL A 106 -1.49 9.69 -2.33
CA VAL A 106 -1.53 11.10 -1.90
C VAL A 106 -1.31 11.22 -0.39
N VAL A 107 -1.93 10.35 0.41
CA VAL A 107 -1.73 10.32 1.87
C VAL A 107 -0.25 10.09 2.22
N ILE A 108 0.42 9.15 1.55
CA ILE A 108 1.87 8.90 1.76
C ILE A 108 2.68 10.14 1.42
N VAL A 109 2.39 10.80 0.29
CA VAL A 109 3.11 12.01 -0.13
C VAL A 109 2.94 13.12 0.90
N ILE A 110 1.73 13.34 1.43
CA ILE A 110 1.48 14.34 2.47
C ILE A 110 2.27 14.02 3.75
N VAL A 111 2.23 12.76 4.21
CA VAL A 111 3.00 12.31 5.39
C VAL A 111 4.50 12.46 5.15
N GLY A 112 4.98 12.12 3.95
CA GLY A 112 6.39 12.27 3.56
C GLY A 112 6.84 13.73 3.55
N ILE A 113 6.05 14.63 2.96
CA ILE A 113 6.32 16.08 2.98
C ILE A 113 6.39 16.60 4.41
N TYR A 114 5.47 16.16 5.28
CA TYR A 114 5.52 16.51 6.69
C TYR A 114 6.85 16.06 7.33
N PHE A 115 7.27 14.80 7.15
CA PHE A 115 8.54 14.32 7.72
C PHE A 115 9.77 15.01 7.12
N LEU A 116 9.75 15.36 5.83
CA LEU A 116 10.80 16.17 5.21
C LEU A 116 10.91 17.54 5.87
N SER A 117 9.78 18.16 6.24
CA SER A 117 9.78 19.47 6.88
C SER A 117 10.32 19.46 8.32
N VAL A 118 10.08 18.39 9.07
CA VAL A 118 10.47 18.30 10.49
C VAL A 118 11.79 17.54 10.74
N ARG A 119 12.22 16.66 9.82
CA ARG A 119 13.49 15.90 9.93
C ARG A 119 14.54 16.30 8.90
N GLY A 120 14.15 16.94 7.80
CA GLY A 120 15.05 17.43 6.75
C GLY A 120 15.11 16.57 5.50
N LEU A 121 15.78 17.09 4.47
CA LEU A 121 15.83 16.53 3.12
C LEU A 121 16.59 15.21 2.99
N TRP A 122 17.34 14.78 4.02
CA TRP A 122 18.04 13.49 4.00
C TRP A 122 17.08 12.30 3.92
N LEU A 123 15.80 12.48 4.28
CA LEU A 123 14.74 11.49 4.07
C LEU A 123 14.25 11.40 2.62
N LEU A 124 14.54 12.39 1.78
CA LEU A 124 14.01 12.48 0.41
C LEU A 124 14.41 11.29 -0.47
N PRO A 125 15.67 10.82 -0.48
CA PRO A 125 16.05 9.65 -1.28
C PRO A 125 15.25 8.40 -0.89
N VAL A 126 15.03 8.19 0.42
CA VAL A 126 14.26 7.05 0.94
C VAL A 126 12.78 7.18 0.55
N GLY A 127 12.22 8.38 0.69
CA GLY A 127 10.84 8.66 0.29
C GLY A 127 10.60 8.46 -1.21
N LEU A 128 11.50 8.96 -2.06
CA LEU A 128 11.44 8.78 -3.51
C LEU A 128 11.57 7.31 -3.89
N LEU A 129 12.48 6.56 -3.26
CA LEU A 129 12.62 5.13 -3.47
C LEU A 129 11.31 4.38 -3.16
N GLY A 130 10.63 4.76 -2.07
CA GLY A 130 9.32 4.22 -1.72
C GLY A 130 8.26 4.50 -2.80
N ILE A 131 8.13 5.76 -3.24
CA ILE A 131 7.17 6.13 -4.30
C ILE A 131 7.47 5.40 -5.61
N VAL A 132 8.74 5.36 -6.03
CA VAL A 132 9.17 4.63 -7.24
C VAL A 132 8.81 3.15 -7.12
N THR A 133 9.06 2.55 -5.95
CA THR A 133 8.71 1.14 -5.70
C THR A 133 7.22 0.91 -5.92
N ILE A 134 6.34 1.72 -5.33
CA ILE A 134 4.88 1.59 -5.49
C ILE A 134 4.47 1.70 -6.96
N VAL A 135 4.96 2.71 -7.67
CA VAL A 135 4.53 2.99 -9.06
C VAL A 135 5.10 1.97 -10.05
N ALA A 136 6.35 1.52 -9.84
CA ALA A 136 7.04 0.59 -10.73
C ALA A 136 6.69 -0.89 -10.45
N TYR A 137 6.16 -1.20 -9.26
CA TYR A 137 5.94 -2.56 -8.78
C TYR A 137 5.25 -3.46 -9.82
N THR A 138 4.04 -3.10 -10.24
CA THR A 138 3.24 -3.97 -11.12
C THR A 138 3.62 -3.85 -12.59
N LYS A 139 4.10 -2.68 -13.02
CA LYS A 139 4.42 -2.46 -14.43
C LYS A 139 5.75 -3.06 -14.84
N TRP A 140 6.71 -3.13 -13.92
CA TRP A 140 8.09 -3.48 -14.25
C TRP A 140 8.67 -4.56 -13.37
N ILE A 141 8.57 -4.42 -12.06
CA ILE A 141 9.26 -5.30 -11.11
C ILE A 141 8.68 -6.73 -11.16
N THR A 142 7.36 -6.86 -11.13
CA THR A 142 6.68 -8.17 -11.17
C THR A 142 6.73 -8.85 -12.53
N LYS A 143 7.15 -8.15 -13.59
CA LYS A 143 7.23 -8.68 -14.97
C LYS A 143 8.65 -9.03 -15.42
N ASN A 144 9.67 -8.64 -14.66
CA ASN A 144 11.08 -8.91 -14.94
C ASN A 144 11.77 -9.38 -13.64
N PRO A 145 11.51 -10.61 -13.19
CA PRO A 145 12.04 -11.16 -11.93
C PRO A 145 13.55 -11.42 -11.97
#